data_AF-A0A7K4FI29-F1
#
_entry.id   AF-A0A7K4FI29-F1
#
_cell.length_a   1.000
_cell.length_b   1.000
_cell.length_c   1.000
_cell.angle_alpha   90.00
_cell.angle_beta   90.00
_cell.angle_gamma   90.00
#
_symmetry.space_group_name_H-M   'P 1'
#
loop_
_entity.id
_entity.type
_entity.pdbx_description
1 polymer ?
#
loop_
_entity_poly.entity_id
_entity_poly.type
_entity_poly.pdbx_seq_one_letter_code
_entity_poly.pdbx_strand_id
1 'polypeptide(L)'
;MNAVEAQDPLDELERENDVAEKLIERLAEMAIVLKEGRNLPPGDISEGLRLLEQYRNVHAARVDVDLKVEARPWAMSTCFPHLDAIANDHQTEGDRIAQAQQALKEFTLDPDGARARLSQALADLTEKDHQSVVYENDYPLSCLRAALPDSAASRVSAAFETTASAIADLDGHIVRYLEHAPGTPGHGLTVRCSRANCEASAESRVVSSNDGRLGIEVPPGWQVASRSPNFSKDGTVRLKVDFCCPAHHEKGSAHEGKALPMWMDEGGLGPQRETTAGRESGDCCGPIREDAR
;
A
#
# COMPACT_ATOMS: atom_id res chain seq x y z
N MET A 1 26.77 25.20 11.56
CA MET A 1 26.26 24.58 10.33
C MET A 1 25.65 23.27 10.76
N ASN A 2 24.32 23.19 10.82
CA ASN A 2 23.65 21.95 11.17
C ASN A 2 23.81 21.03 9.97
N ALA A 3 24.52 19.91 10.16
CA ALA A 3 24.48 18.83 9.19
C ALA A 3 23.03 18.35 9.16
N VAL A 4 22.35 18.55 8.04
CA VAL A 4 21.14 17.79 7.73
C VAL A 4 21.61 16.34 7.73
N GLU A 5 21.12 15.51 8.66
CA GLU A 5 21.37 14.08 8.61
C GLU A 5 20.97 13.61 7.20
N ALA A 6 21.94 13.10 6.46
CA ALA A 6 21.67 12.54 5.14
C ALA A 6 20.68 11.40 5.34
N GLN A 7 19.52 11.51 4.72
CA GLN A 7 18.46 10.51 4.84
C GLN A 7 18.95 9.19 4.24
N ASP A 8 18.73 8.08 4.94
CA ASP A 8 19.14 6.76 4.46
C ASP A 8 18.45 6.49 3.11
N PRO A 9 19.19 6.17 2.03
CA PRO A 9 18.60 5.89 0.73
C PRO A 9 17.66 4.68 0.75
N LEU A 10 17.85 3.72 1.66
CA LEU A 10 16.93 2.58 1.80
C LEU A 10 15.61 3.02 2.41
N ASP A 11 15.62 3.97 3.35
CA ASP A 11 14.38 4.55 3.89
C ASP A 11 13.66 5.40 2.83
N GLU A 12 14.37 5.97 1.86
CA GLU A 12 13.76 6.66 0.71
C GLU A 12 13.01 5.69 -0.20
N LEU A 13 13.63 4.56 -0.54
CA LEU A 13 12.96 3.52 -1.33
C LEU A 13 11.75 2.92 -0.60
N GLU A 14 11.80 2.75 0.72
CA GLU A 14 10.62 2.31 1.48
C GLU A 14 9.49 3.33 1.45
N ARG A 15 9.80 4.63 1.56
CA ARG A 15 8.78 5.69 1.41
C ARG A 15 8.20 5.72 -0.01
N GLU A 16 9.02 5.46 -1.03
CA GLU A 16 8.52 5.32 -2.40
C GLU A 16 7.58 4.11 -2.51
N ASN A 17 7.93 2.99 -1.91
CA ASN A 17 7.08 1.81 -1.84
C ASN A 17 5.74 2.09 -1.12
N ASP A 18 5.74 2.91 -0.05
CA ASP A 18 4.49 3.37 0.59
C ASP A 18 3.61 4.20 -0.36
N VAL A 19 4.20 5.02 -1.23
CA VAL A 19 3.46 5.81 -2.22
C VAL A 19 2.91 4.91 -3.33
N ALA A 20 3.72 3.97 -3.83
CA ALA A 20 3.29 2.98 -4.80
C ALA A 20 2.13 2.13 -4.26
N GLU A 21 2.20 1.70 -2.99
CA GLU A 21 1.12 0.95 -2.35
C GLU A 21 -0.20 1.72 -2.35
N LYS A 22 -0.18 3.04 -2.09
CA LYS A 22 -1.40 3.87 -2.16
C LYS A 22 -2.03 3.91 -3.54
N LEU A 23 -1.21 3.96 -4.59
CA LEU A 23 -1.70 3.90 -5.98
C LEU A 23 -2.26 2.51 -6.31
N ILE A 24 -1.60 1.45 -5.84
CA ILE A 24 -2.04 0.06 -5.99
C ILE A 24 -3.39 -0.14 -5.30
N GLU A 25 -3.53 0.30 -4.04
CA GLU A 25 -4.79 0.29 -3.30
C GLU A 25 -5.90 1.01 -4.07
N ARG A 26 -5.58 2.18 -4.63
CA ARG A 26 -6.54 2.96 -5.41
C ARG A 26 -7.02 2.22 -6.65
N LEU A 27 -6.12 1.61 -7.42
CA LEU A 27 -6.50 0.83 -8.59
C LEU A 27 -7.28 -0.44 -8.20
N ALA A 28 -7.00 -1.02 -7.02
CA ALA A 28 -7.74 -2.14 -6.47
C ALA A 28 -9.18 -1.74 -6.10
N GLU A 29 -9.37 -0.57 -5.49
CA GLU A 29 -10.70 0.01 -5.25
C GLU A 29 -11.50 0.16 -6.56
N MET A 30 -10.85 0.65 -7.61
CA MET A 30 -11.46 0.80 -8.93
C MET A 30 -11.86 -0.55 -9.54
N ALA A 31 -11.05 -1.59 -9.36
CA ALA A 31 -11.37 -2.95 -9.77
C ALA A 31 -12.66 -3.46 -9.10
N ILE A 32 -12.84 -3.16 -7.80
CA ILE A 32 -14.04 -3.50 -7.02
C ILE A 32 -15.27 -2.75 -7.54
N VAL A 33 -15.16 -1.43 -7.72
CA VAL A 33 -16.25 -0.59 -8.25
C VAL A 33 -16.76 -1.13 -9.60
N LEU A 34 -15.83 -1.49 -10.50
CA LEU A 34 -16.17 -2.07 -11.80
C LEU A 34 -16.85 -3.44 -11.66
N LYS A 35 -16.35 -4.30 -10.75
CA LYS A 35 -16.92 -5.64 -10.50
C LYS A 35 -18.36 -5.58 -10.00
N GLU A 36 -18.67 -4.59 -9.18
CA GLU A 36 -20.02 -4.33 -8.65
C GLU A 36 -20.96 -3.69 -9.67
N GLY A 37 -20.47 -3.40 -10.87
CA GLY A 37 -21.27 -2.79 -11.92
C GLY A 37 -21.52 -1.29 -11.72
N ARG A 38 -20.74 -0.63 -10.87
CA ARG A 38 -20.85 0.81 -10.64
C ARG A 38 -20.11 1.59 -11.74
N ASN A 39 -20.57 2.81 -12.00
CA ASN A 39 -19.93 3.69 -12.98
C ASN A 39 -18.64 4.26 -12.41
N LEU A 40 -17.59 4.20 -13.22
CA LEU A 40 -16.28 4.74 -12.92
C LEU A 40 -15.78 5.51 -14.15
N PRO A 41 -15.38 6.79 -14.03
CA PRO A 41 -14.86 7.55 -15.16
C PRO A 41 -13.59 6.89 -15.71
N PRO A 42 -13.51 6.57 -17.02
CA PRO A 42 -12.29 6.01 -17.61
C PRO A 42 -11.04 6.88 -17.41
N GLY A 43 -11.23 8.20 -17.31
CA GLY A 43 -10.16 9.16 -17.03
C GLY A 43 -9.48 8.93 -15.68
N ASP A 44 -10.23 8.56 -14.64
CA ASP A 44 -9.67 8.33 -13.29
C ASP A 44 -8.81 7.08 -13.26
N ILE A 45 -9.22 6.04 -14.00
CA ILE A 45 -8.47 4.79 -14.16
C ILE A 45 -7.21 5.06 -14.98
N SER A 46 -7.35 5.80 -16.08
CA SER A 46 -6.24 6.16 -16.95
C SER A 46 -5.16 6.94 -16.20
N GLU A 47 -5.56 7.87 -15.35
CA GLU A 47 -4.63 8.69 -14.58
C GLU A 47 -3.92 7.86 -13.50
N GLY A 48 -4.63 6.97 -12.81
CA GLY A 48 -4.02 6.06 -11.83
C GLY A 48 -2.98 5.14 -12.45
N LEU A 49 -3.30 4.52 -13.59
CA LEU A 49 -2.36 3.68 -14.34
C LEU A 49 -1.14 4.47 -14.83
N ARG A 50 -1.35 5.70 -15.31
CA ARG A 50 -0.26 6.59 -15.77
C ARG A 50 0.67 6.98 -14.63
N LEU A 51 0.11 7.33 -13.46
CA LEU A 51 0.89 7.69 -12.28
C LEU A 51 1.68 6.49 -11.74
N LEU A 52 1.05 5.31 -11.64
CA LEU A 52 1.73 4.09 -11.22
C LEU A 52 2.90 3.76 -12.15
N GLU A 53 2.67 3.79 -13.47
CA GLU A 53 3.71 3.53 -14.47
C GLU A 53 4.90 4.49 -14.34
N GLN A 54 4.63 5.80 -14.28
CA GLN A 54 5.69 6.79 -14.17
C GLN A 54 6.47 6.65 -12.87
N TYR A 55 5.76 6.45 -11.76
CA TYR A 55 6.36 6.30 -10.44
C TYR A 55 7.26 5.07 -10.37
N ARG A 56 6.73 3.91 -10.79
CA ARG A 56 7.46 2.65 -10.76
C ARG A 56 8.63 2.61 -11.73
N ASN A 57 8.55 3.31 -12.87
CA ASN A 57 9.71 3.46 -13.77
C ASN A 57 10.86 4.23 -13.12
N VAL A 58 10.57 5.31 -12.38
CA VAL A 58 11.62 6.09 -11.68
C VAL A 58 12.18 5.29 -10.50
N HIS A 59 11.30 4.67 -9.72
CA HIS A 59 11.68 3.77 -8.61
C HIS A 59 12.56 2.60 -9.10
N ALA A 60 12.14 1.89 -10.14
CA ALA A 60 12.89 0.79 -10.73
C ALA A 60 14.27 1.25 -11.22
N ALA A 61 14.38 2.45 -11.81
CA ALA A 61 15.69 2.99 -12.19
C ALA A 61 16.61 3.20 -10.97
N ARG A 62 16.08 3.78 -9.89
CA ARG A 62 16.82 3.94 -8.63
C ARG A 62 17.28 2.60 -8.05
N VAL A 63 16.43 1.58 -8.10
CA VAL A 63 16.76 0.24 -7.57
C VAL A 63 17.76 -0.48 -8.48
N ASP A 64 17.45 -0.60 -9.77
CA ASP A 64 18.17 -1.46 -10.71
C ASP A 64 19.47 -0.86 -11.24
N VAL A 65 19.52 0.47 -11.36
CA VAL A 65 20.68 1.19 -11.90
C VAL A 65 21.56 1.73 -10.78
N ASP A 66 20.97 2.38 -9.78
CA ASP A 66 21.76 3.12 -8.77
C ASP A 66 22.07 2.25 -7.54
N LEU A 67 21.05 1.71 -6.88
CA LEU A 67 21.22 0.89 -5.67
C LEU A 67 21.98 -0.39 -5.99
N LYS A 68 21.53 -1.16 -6.98
CA LYS A 68 22.08 -2.49 -7.28
C LYS A 68 23.56 -2.46 -7.64
N VAL A 69 24.01 -1.45 -8.39
CA VAL A 69 25.42 -1.29 -8.78
C VAL A 69 26.29 -1.03 -7.56
N GLU A 70 25.86 -0.13 -6.68
CA GLU A 70 26.60 0.24 -5.49
C GLU A 70 26.53 -0.79 -4.37
N ALA A 71 25.42 -1.52 -4.26
CA ALA A 71 25.18 -2.51 -3.23
C ALA A 71 25.86 -3.87 -3.52
N ARG A 72 25.99 -4.27 -4.79
CA ARG A 72 26.54 -5.59 -5.19
C ARG A 72 27.91 -5.94 -4.60
N PRO A 73 28.88 -5.01 -4.47
CA PRO A 73 30.17 -5.32 -3.83
C PRO A 73 30.08 -5.64 -2.33
N TRP A 74 29.01 -5.22 -1.66
CA TRP A 74 28.84 -5.30 -0.20
C TRP A 74 27.77 -6.28 0.23
N ALA A 75 26.79 -6.52 -0.64
CA ALA A 75 25.74 -7.49 -0.39
C ALA A 75 26.35 -8.87 -0.15
N MET A 76 25.88 -9.51 0.91
CA MET A 76 26.18 -10.92 1.16
C MET A 76 25.67 -11.75 -0.03
N SER A 77 26.29 -12.90 -0.28
CA SER A 77 25.85 -13.80 -1.36
C SER A 77 24.37 -14.20 -1.24
N THR A 78 23.81 -14.13 -0.04
CA THR A 78 22.39 -14.35 0.26
C THR A 78 21.48 -13.21 -0.19
N CYS A 79 21.96 -11.97 -0.33
CA CYS A 79 21.16 -10.84 -0.82
C CYS A 79 21.06 -10.80 -2.36
N PHE A 80 22.02 -11.38 -3.10
CA PHE A 80 22.03 -11.31 -4.57
C PHE A 80 20.81 -11.91 -5.26
N PRO A 81 20.29 -13.08 -4.87
CA PRO A 81 19.08 -13.63 -5.48
C PRO A 81 17.88 -12.69 -5.34
N HIS A 82 17.77 -11.97 -4.23
CA HIS A 82 16.68 -11.01 -3.98
C HIS A 82 16.81 -9.77 -4.87
N LEU A 83 18.02 -9.22 -5.02
CA LEU A 83 18.29 -8.08 -5.92
C LEU A 83 18.13 -8.42 -7.42
N ASP A 84 18.30 -9.68 -7.79
CA ASP A 84 18.05 -10.14 -9.15
C ASP A 84 16.58 -10.46 -9.40
N ALA A 85 15.85 -10.93 -8.38
CA ALA A 85 14.41 -11.15 -8.46
C ALA A 85 13.63 -9.85 -8.72
N ILE A 86 13.91 -8.79 -7.96
CA ILE A 86 13.24 -7.49 -8.15
C ILE A 86 13.41 -6.94 -9.57
N ALA A 87 14.62 -6.98 -10.11
CA ALA A 87 14.88 -6.46 -11.45
C ALA A 87 14.03 -7.18 -12.52
N ASN A 88 13.77 -8.48 -12.33
CA ASN A 88 12.86 -9.22 -13.20
C ASN A 88 11.40 -8.82 -12.94
N ASP A 89 11.01 -8.64 -11.68
CA ASP A 89 9.65 -8.21 -11.31
C ASP A 89 9.32 -6.85 -11.93
N HIS A 90 10.24 -5.87 -11.86
CA HIS A 90 10.13 -4.56 -12.51
C HIS A 90 9.94 -4.66 -14.03
N GLN A 91 10.62 -5.59 -14.70
CA GLN A 91 10.41 -5.81 -16.14
C GLN A 91 9.00 -6.35 -16.41
N THR A 92 8.51 -7.28 -15.61
CA THR A 92 7.17 -7.85 -15.80
C THR A 92 6.03 -6.92 -15.37
N GLU A 93 6.30 -5.94 -14.52
CA GLU A 93 5.33 -4.93 -14.07
C GLU A 93 4.85 -4.04 -15.23
N GLY A 94 5.76 -3.59 -16.09
CA GLY A 94 5.41 -2.83 -17.30
C GLY A 94 4.43 -3.57 -18.22
N ASP A 95 4.59 -4.90 -18.36
CA ASP A 95 3.68 -5.73 -19.15
C ASP A 95 2.27 -5.80 -18.52
N ARG A 96 2.18 -5.88 -17.18
CA ARG A 96 0.89 -5.89 -16.46
C ARG A 96 0.17 -4.55 -16.59
N ILE A 97 0.90 -3.44 -16.47
CA ILE A 97 0.34 -2.09 -16.66
C ILE A 97 -0.17 -1.94 -18.10
N ALA A 98 0.60 -2.38 -19.10
CA ALA A 98 0.18 -2.33 -20.50
C ALA A 98 -1.10 -3.16 -20.77
N GLN A 99 -1.25 -4.32 -20.12
CA GLN A 99 -2.47 -5.12 -20.17
C GLN A 99 -3.68 -4.38 -19.57
N ALA A 100 -3.52 -3.75 -18.41
CA ALA A 100 -4.58 -2.95 -17.80
C ALA A 100 -4.96 -1.74 -18.66
N GLN A 101 -3.98 -1.04 -19.24
CA GLN A 101 -4.22 0.06 -20.19
C GLN A 101 -4.95 -0.41 -21.45
N GLN A 102 -4.64 -1.61 -21.96
CA GLN A 102 -5.34 -2.18 -23.10
C GLN A 102 -6.80 -2.53 -22.75
N ALA A 103 -7.04 -3.14 -21.60
CA ALA A 103 -8.40 -3.40 -21.12
C ALA A 103 -9.20 -2.10 -20.92
N LEU A 104 -8.54 -1.02 -20.49
CA LEU A 104 -9.16 0.29 -20.33
C LEU A 104 -9.58 0.90 -21.67
N LYS A 105 -8.77 0.73 -22.73
CA LYS A 105 -9.13 1.16 -24.09
C LYS A 105 -10.38 0.43 -24.56
N GLU A 106 -10.48 -0.88 -24.33
CA GLU A 106 -11.68 -1.66 -24.66
C GLU A 106 -12.90 -1.18 -23.86
N PHE A 107 -12.74 -0.95 -22.56
CA PHE A 107 -13.79 -0.41 -21.70
C PHE A 107 -14.30 0.96 -22.14
N THR A 108 -13.42 1.81 -22.66
CA THR A 108 -13.81 3.13 -23.18
C THR A 108 -14.68 3.02 -24.44
N LEU A 109 -14.51 1.96 -25.23
CA LEU A 109 -15.27 1.72 -26.46
C LEU A 109 -16.58 0.96 -26.21
N ASP A 110 -16.55 -0.02 -25.31
CA ASP A 110 -17.68 -0.86 -24.92
C ASP A 110 -17.69 -1.10 -23.40
N PRO A 111 -18.23 -0.15 -22.61
CA PRO A 111 -18.20 -0.23 -21.16
C PRO A 111 -18.91 -1.44 -20.57
N ASP A 112 -19.90 -1.99 -21.25
CA ASP A 112 -20.67 -3.15 -20.76
C ASP A 112 -19.97 -4.46 -21.12
N GLY A 113 -19.47 -4.58 -22.35
CA GLY A 113 -18.80 -5.80 -22.83
C GLY A 113 -17.36 -5.98 -22.32
N ALA A 114 -16.69 -4.92 -21.87
CA ALA A 114 -15.30 -4.97 -21.40
C ALA A 114 -15.13 -4.75 -19.88
N ARG A 115 -16.20 -4.43 -19.14
CA ARG A 115 -16.14 -4.16 -17.68
C ARG A 115 -15.44 -5.24 -16.88
N ALA A 116 -15.85 -6.50 -17.07
CA ALA A 116 -15.30 -7.63 -16.33
C ALA A 116 -13.82 -7.85 -16.65
N ARG A 117 -13.40 -7.61 -17.90
CA ARG A 117 -12.00 -7.73 -18.31
C ARG A 117 -11.14 -6.64 -17.68
N LEU A 118 -11.61 -5.39 -17.67
CA LEU A 118 -10.89 -4.30 -17.01
C LEU A 118 -10.80 -4.51 -15.50
N SER A 119 -11.91 -4.90 -14.85
CA SER A 119 -11.91 -5.24 -13.43
C SER A 119 -10.88 -6.32 -13.11
N GLN A 120 -10.83 -7.41 -13.90
CA GLN A 120 -9.86 -8.47 -13.71
C GLN A 120 -8.42 -8.00 -13.95
N ALA A 121 -8.17 -7.24 -15.02
CA ALA A 121 -6.83 -6.75 -15.33
C ALA A 121 -6.28 -5.83 -14.22
N LEU A 122 -7.11 -4.96 -13.64
CA LEU A 122 -6.74 -4.14 -12.49
C LEU A 122 -6.53 -4.98 -11.23
N ALA A 123 -7.36 -6.01 -10.99
CA ALA A 123 -7.18 -6.93 -9.87
C ALA A 123 -5.84 -7.69 -9.95
N ASP A 124 -5.52 -8.24 -11.12
CA ASP A 124 -4.29 -9.00 -11.34
C ASP A 124 -3.05 -8.10 -11.23
N LEU A 125 -3.10 -6.87 -11.80
CA LEU A 125 -2.05 -5.87 -11.66
C LEU A 125 -1.79 -5.56 -10.19
N THR A 126 -2.84 -5.20 -9.45
CA THR A 126 -2.71 -4.72 -8.07
C THR A 126 -2.32 -5.83 -7.09
N GLU A 127 -2.74 -7.08 -7.32
CA GLU A 127 -2.26 -8.22 -6.55
C GLU A 127 -0.74 -8.40 -6.71
N LYS A 128 -0.28 -8.40 -7.96
CA LYS A 128 1.12 -8.68 -8.28
C LYS A 128 2.04 -7.57 -7.83
N ASP A 129 1.65 -6.31 -8.04
CA ASP A 129 2.48 -5.18 -7.64
C ASP A 129 2.53 -5.03 -6.12
N HIS A 130 1.43 -5.31 -5.39
CA HIS A 130 1.47 -5.38 -3.93
C HIS A 130 2.43 -6.47 -3.43
N GLN A 131 2.39 -7.67 -4.05
CA GLN A 131 3.34 -8.76 -3.73
C GLN A 131 4.80 -8.33 -3.98
N SER A 132 5.08 -7.61 -5.06
CA SER A 132 6.41 -7.09 -5.37
C SER A 132 6.88 -6.07 -4.32
N VAL A 133 6.04 -5.11 -3.95
CA VAL A 133 6.38 -4.09 -2.94
C VAL A 133 6.68 -4.72 -1.59
N VAL A 134 5.84 -5.65 -1.13
CA VAL A 134 6.07 -6.37 0.13
C VAL A 134 7.36 -7.17 0.06
N TYR A 135 7.60 -7.88 -1.03
CA TYR A 135 8.83 -8.64 -1.22
C TYR A 135 10.07 -7.74 -1.18
N GLU A 136 10.02 -6.58 -1.82
CA GLU A 136 11.14 -5.64 -1.87
C GLU A 136 11.51 -5.09 -0.49
N ASN A 137 10.52 -4.67 0.28
CA ASN A 137 10.71 -4.20 1.65
C ASN A 137 11.27 -5.31 2.55
N ASP A 138 10.64 -6.48 2.54
CA ASP A 138 10.92 -7.56 3.50
C ASP A 138 12.26 -8.27 3.25
N TYR A 139 12.71 -8.34 1.99
CA TYR A 139 13.87 -9.13 1.61
C TYR A 139 15.08 -8.27 1.24
N PRO A 140 15.23 -7.71 0.03
CA PRO A 140 16.45 -7.04 -0.36
C PRO A 140 16.71 -5.73 0.39
N LEU A 141 15.71 -4.88 0.66
CA LEU A 141 15.94 -3.65 1.44
C LEU A 141 16.36 -3.98 2.86
N SER A 142 15.64 -4.89 3.53
CA SER A 142 16.01 -5.43 4.85
C SER A 142 17.40 -6.08 4.87
N CYS A 143 17.75 -6.88 3.85
CA CYS A 143 19.06 -7.53 3.72
C CYS A 143 20.19 -6.49 3.58
N LEU A 144 19.94 -5.43 2.80
CA LEU A 144 20.92 -4.38 2.55
C LEU A 144 21.14 -3.47 3.75
N ARG A 145 20.12 -3.21 4.58
CA ARG A 145 20.30 -2.44 5.83
C ARG A 145 21.39 -2.99 6.73
N ALA A 146 21.52 -4.31 6.80
CA ALA A 146 22.54 -4.96 7.61
C ALA A 146 23.94 -5.02 6.94
N ALA A 147 24.02 -4.80 5.62
CA ALA A 147 25.22 -5.07 4.83
C ALA A 147 25.84 -3.83 4.17
N LEU A 148 25.06 -2.77 3.90
CA LEU A 148 25.49 -1.61 3.14
C LEU A 148 26.28 -0.63 4.03
N PRO A 149 27.57 -0.39 3.76
CA PRO A 149 28.34 0.56 4.56
C PRO A 149 27.95 2.01 4.22
N ASP A 150 28.11 2.93 5.18
CA ASP A 150 27.80 4.38 5.04
C ASP A 150 28.37 5.01 3.76
N SER A 151 29.59 4.60 3.37
CA SER A 151 30.23 5.11 2.16
C SER A 151 29.52 4.70 0.87
N ALA A 152 28.91 3.52 0.84
CA ALA A 152 28.10 3.05 -0.29
C ALA A 152 26.71 3.68 -0.25
N ALA A 153 26.08 3.75 0.92
CA ALA A 153 24.82 4.47 1.12
C ALA A 153 24.93 5.93 0.63
N SER A 154 26.01 6.62 0.97
CA SER A 154 26.27 7.99 0.51
C SER A 154 26.36 8.12 -1.01
N ARG A 155 26.90 7.10 -1.71
CA ARG A 155 26.98 7.10 -3.19
C ARG A 155 25.61 6.81 -3.81
N VAL A 156 24.82 5.93 -3.20
CA VAL A 156 23.43 5.68 -3.61
C VAL A 156 22.60 6.96 -3.47
N SER A 157 22.65 7.64 -2.31
CA SER A 157 21.95 8.92 -2.12
C SER A 157 22.36 9.96 -3.16
N ALA A 158 23.66 10.07 -3.45
CA ALA A 158 24.16 10.99 -4.48
C ALA A 158 23.67 10.63 -5.90
N ALA A 159 23.45 9.35 -6.20
CA ALA A 159 22.87 8.91 -7.46
C ALA A 159 21.37 9.23 -7.55
N PHE A 160 20.63 9.07 -6.44
CA PHE A 160 19.20 9.38 -6.35
C PHE A 160 18.88 10.86 -6.59
N GLU A 161 19.81 11.78 -6.31
CA GLU A 161 19.68 13.21 -6.62
C GLU A 161 19.36 13.47 -8.10
N THR A 162 19.76 12.57 -9.02
CA THR A 162 19.48 12.71 -10.46
C THR A 162 17.99 12.54 -10.79
N THR A 163 17.24 11.85 -9.93
CA THR A 163 15.83 11.51 -10.10
C THR A 163 14.93 12.13 -9.01
N ALA A 164 15.50 12.83 -8.04
CA ALA A 164 14.79 13.39 -6.89
C ALA A 164 13.68 14.38 -7.27
N SER A 165 13.92 15.25 -8.25
CA SER A 165 12.89 16.17 -8.73
C SER A 165 11.74 15.44 -9.43
N ALA A 166 12.03 14.35 -10.15
CA ALA A 166 11.02 13.56 -10.84
C ALA A 166 10.09 12.84 -9.83
N ILE A 167 10.65 12.24 -8.77
CA ILE A 167 9.85 11.65 -7.69
C ILE A 167 9.02 12.72 -6.98
N ALA A 168 9.61 13.85 -6.61
CA ALA A 168 8.89 14.91 -5.91
C ALA A 168 7.72 15.50 -6.72
N ASP A 169 7.91 15.70 -8.03
CA ASP A 169 6.84 16.16 -8.92
C ASP A 169 5.72 15.11 -9.02
N LEU A 170 6.07 13.82 -9.12
CA LEU A 170 5.11 12.73 -9.15
C LEU A 170 4.35 12.59 -7.82
N ASP A 171 5.01 12.67 -6.67
CA ASP A 171 4.37 12.66 -5.36
C ASP A 171 3.30 13.75 -5.26
N GLY A 172 3.62 14.96 -5.72
CA GLY A 172 2.65 16.07 -5.74
C GLY A 172 1.44 15.79 -6.65
N HIS A 173 1.61 15.05 -7.74
CA HIS A 173 0.52 14.63 -8.62
C HIS A 173 -0.30 13.50 -8.00
N ILE A 174 0.37 12.53 -7.39
CA ILE A 174 -0.23 11.37 -6.73
C ILE A 174 -1.08 11.82 -5.55
N VAL A 175 -0.60 12.74 -4.71
CA VAL A 175 -1.40 13.28 -3.60
C VAL A 175 -2.71 13.89 -4.13
N ARG A 176 -2.65 14.74 -5.15
CA ARG A 176 -3.86 15.36 -5.74
C ARG A 176 -4.79 14.34 -6.37
N TYR A 177 -4.24 13.32 -7.02
CA TYR A 177 -5.01 12.24 -7.62
C TYR A 177 -5.71 11.39 -6.55
N LEU A 178 -4.97 11.02 -5.50
CA LEU A 178 -5.50 10.24 -4.39
C LEU A 178 -6.61 11.00 -3.70
N GLU A 179 -6.46 12.31 -3.43
CA GLU A 179 -7.51 13.20 -2.87
C GLU A 179 -8.82 13.23 -3.68
N HIS A 180 -8.79 12.88 -4.97
CA HIS A 180 -9.96 12.89 -5.84
C HIS A 180 -10.74 11.56 -5.78
N ALA A 181 -11.77 11.46 -4.93
CA ALA A 181 -12.57 10.24 -4.76
C ALA A 181 -13.41 9.85 -6.01
N PRO A 182 -13.36 8.59 -6.50
CA PRO A 182 -14.15 8.10 -7.62
C PRO A 182 -15.36 7.34 -7.04
N GLY A 183 -16.54 7.95 -7.14
CA GLY A 183 -17.79 7.27 -6.86
C GLY A 183 -18.39 7.51 -5.46
N THR A 184 -19.70 7.26 -5.41
CA THR A 184 -20.62 7.79 -4.40
C THR A 184 -20.46 7.08 -3.04
N PRO A 185 -20.18 7.83 -1.94
CA PRO A 185 -20.24 7.29 -0.59
C PRO A 185 -21.67 6.87 -0.20
N GLY A 186 -21.82 5.90 0.72
CA GLY A 186 -23.13 5.59 1.32
C GLY A 186 -23.55 4.13 1.45
N HIS A 187 -22.72 3.14 1.14
CA HIS A 187 -23.05 1.73 1.39
C HIS A 187 -22.87 1.40 2.88
N GLY A 188 -23.95 0.95 3.53
CA GLY A 188 -23.92 0.44 4.90
C GLY A 188 -23.25 -0.94 4.97
N LEU A 189 -22.40 -1.13 5.98
CA LEU A 189 -21.66 -2.34 6.28
C LEU A 189 -21.96 -2.75 7.72
N THR A 190 -21.92 -4.04 8.05
CA THR A 190 -21.98 -4.51 9.44
C THR A 190 -20.64 -5.13 9.82
N VAL A 191 -19.98 -4.58 10.83
CA VAL A 191 -18.75 -5.08 11.42
C VAL A 191 -19.09 -5.95 12.63
N ARG A 192 -18.46 -7.13 12.78
CA ARG A 192 -18.66 -8.04 13.92
C ARG A 192 -17.32 -8.50 14.49
N CYS A 193 -17.27 -8.71 15.80
CA CYS A 193 -16.08 -9.22 16.47
C CYS A 193 -15.86 -10.70 16.13
N SER A 194 -14.64 -11.08 15.76
CA SER A 194 -14.28 -12.45 15.38
C SER A 194 -13.98 -13.37 16.58
N ARG A 195 -13.92 -12.84 17.83
CA ARG A 195 -13.71 -13.66 19.03
C ARG A 195 -14.95 -14.46 19.40
N ALA A 196 -14.75 -15.74 19.75
CA ALA A 196 -15.81 -16.61 20.23
C ALA A 196 -16.53 -16.00 21.45
N ASN A 197 -17.86 -16.04 21.45
CA ASN A 197 -18.75 -15.50 22.49
C ASN A 197 -18.73 -13.97 22.65
N CYS A 198 -18.25 -13.23 21.65
CA CYS A 198 -18.39 -11.79 21.61
C CYS A 198 -19.55 -11.37 20.70
N GLU A 199 -20.54 -10.69 21.27
CA GLU A 199 -21.71 -10.20 20.52
C GLU A 199 -21.54 -8.78 19.98
N ALA A 200 -20.36 -8.19 20.13
CA ALA A 200 -20.10 -6.84 19.65
C ALA A 200 -20.20 -6.79 18.12
N SER A 201 -21.16 -5.99 17.65
CA SER A 201 -21.34 -5.64 16.25
C SER A 201 -21.65 -4.16 16.12
N ALA A 202 -21.32 -3.56 14.98
CA ALA A 202 -21.69 -2.19 14.69
C ALA A 202 -21.94 -1.98 13.20
N GLU A 203 -22.78 -1.00 12.89
CA GLU A 203 -22.91 -0.52 11.52
C GLU A 203 -21.75 0.43 11.19
N SER A 204 -21.30 0.33 9.96
CA SER A 204 -20.31 1.19 9.34
C SER A 204 -20.84 1.59 7.96
N ARG A 205 -20.13 2.45 7.26
CA ARG A 205 -20.41 2.75 5.86
C ARG A 205 -19.14 3.06 5.11
N VAL A 206 -19.18 2.83 3.81
CA VAL A 206 -18.14 3.30 2.90
C VAL A 206 -18.28 4.81 2.74
N VAL A 207 -17.21 5.53 3.07
CA VAL A 207 -17.08 6.98 2.97
C VAL A 207 -15.95 7.35 2.02
N SER A 208 -16.07 8.49 1.36
CA SER A 208 -14.92 9.14 0.72
C SER A 208 -14.09 9.79 1.83
N SER A 209 -12.81 9.45 1.94
CA SER A 209 -11.90 10.14 2.86
C SER A 209 -11.25 11.36 2.21
N ASN A 210 -10.65 12.23 3.02
CA ASN A 210 -10.01 13.46 2.53
C ASN A 210 -8.65 13.21 1.87
N ASP A 211 -8.02 12.05 2.07
CA ASP A 211 -6.89 11.54 1.28
C ASP A 211 -7.38 10.81 0.01
N GLY A 212 -8.68 10.93 -0.27
CA GLY A 212 -9.47 10.41 -1.38
C GLY A 212 -9.43 8.91 -1.63
N ARG A 213 -9.09 8.12 -0.61
CA ARG A 213 -9.40 6.67 -0.54
C ARG A 213 -10.90 6.40 -0.34
N LEU A 214 -11.34 5.16 -0.59
CA LEU A 214 -12.60 4.65 -0.04
C LEU A 214 -12.33 4.21 1.39
N GLY A 215 -12.69 5.07 2.34
CA GLY A 215 -12.65 4.76 3.76
C GLY A 215 -13.85 3.92 4.20
N ILE A 216 -13.66 3.14 5.25
CA ILE A 216 -14.76 2.59 6.04
C ILE A 216 -14.89 3.48 7.29
N GLU A 217 -16.07 4.03 7.53
CA GLU A 217 -16.34 4.82 8.74
C GLU A 217 -16.14 3.94 9.97
N VAL A 218 -15.18 4.30 10.82
CA VAL A 218 -14.91 3.52 12.03
C VAL A 218 -16.13 3.59 12.94
N PRO A 219 -16.75 2.45 13.29
CA PRO A 219 -17.92 2.48 14.15
C PRO A 219 -17.59 3.04 15.54
N PRO A 220 -18.54 3.71 16.21
CA PRO A 220 -18.30 4.27 17.54
C PRO A 220 -17.77 3.22 18.53
N GLY A 221 -16.63 3.54 19.17
CA GLY A 221 -15.98 2.65 20.15
C GLY A 221 -15.13 1.53 19.56
N TRP A 222 -15.11 1.36 18.23
CA TRP A 222 -14.19 0.44 17.55
C TRP A 222 -12.91 1.18 17.16
N GLN A 223 -11.81 0.45 17.01
CA GLN A 223 -10.54 0.99 16.49
C GLN A 223 -10.08 0.19 15.28
N VAL A 224 -9.34 0.80 14.36
CA VAL A 224 -8.76 0.09 13.20
C VAL A 224 -7.47 -0.59 13.63
N ALA A 225 -7.36 -1.89 13.36
CA ALA A 225 -6.18 -2.70 13.66
C ALA A 225 -5.25 -2.84 12.45
N SER A 226 -5.81 -3.01 11.25
CA SER A 226 -5.04 -3.13 10.01
C SER A 226 -5.90 -2.76 8.79
N ARG A 227 -5.25 -2.45 7.67
CA ARG A 227 -5.88 -2.31 6.36
C ARG A 227 -4.99 -2.99 5.34
N SER A 228 -5.55 -3.87 4.53
CA SER A 228 -4.82 -4.49 3.43
C SER A 228 -5.77 -4.95 2.33
N PRO A 229 -5.42 -4.80 1.05
CA PRO A 229 -6.14 -5.48 0.00
C PRO A 229 -5.97 -7.00 0.18
N ASN A 230 -7.08 -7.71 0.12
CA ASN A 230 -7.17 -9.16 0.18
C ASN A 230 -7.63 -9.68 -1.17
N PHE A 231 -6.78 -10.49 -1.78
CA PHE A 231 -6.96 -11.03 -3.11
C PHE A 231 -7.42 -12.48 -2.98
N SER A 232 -8.64 -12.79 -3.42
CA SER A 232 -9.11 -14.16 -3.48
C SER A 232 -8.77 -14.83 -4.80
N LYS A 233 -8.66 -16.17 -4.77
CA LYS A 233 -8.31 -17.00 -5.94
C LYS A 233 -9.22 -16.87 -7.15
N ASP A 234 -10.39 -16.24 -6.98
CA ASP A 234 -11.37 -15.98 -8.04
C ASP A 234 -11.22 -14.57 -8.65
N GLY A 235 -10.12 -13.86 -8.36
CA GLY A 235 -9.88 -12.49 -8.83
C GLY A 235 -10.73 -11.43 -8.13
N THR A 236 -11.40 -11.76 -7.02
CA THR A 236 -12.04 -10.72 -6.19
C THR A 236 -10.97 -10.03 -5.35
N VAL A 237 -10.79 -8.74 -5.59
CA VAL A 237 -10.12 -7.87 -4.63
C VAL A 237 -11.13 -7.45 -3.58
N ARG A 238 -10.75 -7.48 -2.31
CA ARG A 238 -11.53 -6.92 -1.20
C ARG A 238 -10.60 -6.08 -0.37
N LEU A 239 -11.01 -4.90 0.08
CA LEU A 239 -10.25 -4.20 1.10
C LEU A 239 -10.55 -4.86 2.45
N LYS A 240 -9.59 -5.57 3.03
CA LYS A 240 -9.69 -6.09 4.39
C LYS A 240 -9.32 -4.96 5.35
N VAL A 241 -10.26 -4.57 6.18
CA VAL A 241 -10.03 -3.64 7.28
C VAL A 241 -10.29 -4.38 8.57
N ASP A 242 -9.26 -4.68 9.36
CA ASP A 242 -9.45 -5.30 10.66
C ASP A 242 -9.78 -4.22 11.68
N PHE A 243 -10.74 -4.50 12.57
CA PHE A 243 -11.09 -3.62 13.67
C PHE A 243 -10.87 -4.30 15.03
N CYS A 244 -10.30 -3.56 15.97
CA CYS A 244 -10.31 -3.87 17.39
C CYS A 244 -11.69 -3.58 17.98
N CYS A 245 -12.30 -4.61 18.56
CA CYS A 245 -13.59 -4.53 19.22
C CYS A 245 -13.49 -3.78 20.57
N PRO A 246 -14.46 -2.90 20.92
CA PRO A 246 -14.48 -2.20 22.21
C PRO A 246 -14.42 -3.12 23.44
N ALA A 247 -14.95 -4.35 23.32
CA ALA A 247 -14.93 -5.33 24.42
C ALA A 247 -13.54 -5.95 24.65
N HIS A 248 -12.63 -5.83 23.69
CA HIS A 248 -11.32 -6.49 23.70
C HIS A 248 -10.14 -5.55 23.45
N HIS A 249 -10.41 -4.29 23.17
CA HIS A 249 -9.38 -3.27 23.12
C HIS A 249 -8.93 -2.94 24.54
N GLU A 250 -7.64 -3.12 24.85
CA GLU A 250 -7.10 -2.69 26.13
C GLU A 250 -7.32 -1.17 26.29
N LYS A 251 -7.66 -0.72 27.50
CA LYS A 251 -7.94 0.69 27.81
C LYS A 251 -6.67 1.55 27.58
N GLY A 252 -6.47 2.00 26.35
CA GLY A 252 -5.47 2.98 25.97
C GLY A 252 -6.01 3.84 24.82
N SER A 253 -6.10 5.15 25.07
CA SER A 253 -6.33 6.21 24.07
C SER A 253 -7.69 6.23 23.36
N ALA A 254 -8.64 6.97 23.94
CA ALA A 254 -9.87 7.37 23.25
C ALA A 254 -9.58 8.50 22.26
N HIS A 255 -9.93 8.31 20.97
CA HIS A 255 -10.17 9.42 20.05
C HIS A 255 -11.66 9.47 19.75
N GLU A 256 -12.34 10.47 20.33
CA GLU A 256 -13.74 10.77 20.01
C GLU A 256 -13.85 11.50 18.66
N GLY A 257 -14.69 10.96 17.77
CA GLY A 257 -15.55 11.78 16.92
C GLY A 257 -14.92 12.65 15.83
N LYS A 258 -13.82 12.23 15.20
CA LYS A 258 -13.34 12.84 13.95
C LYS A 258 -13.07 11.77 12.89
N ALA A 259 -13.32 12.09 11.62
CA ALA A 259 -12.66 11.39 10.53
C ALA A 259 -11.15 11.58 10.76
N LEU A 260 -10.47 10.53 11.23
CA LEU A 260 -9.05 10.58 11.51
C LEU A 260 -8.30 10.29 10.22
N PRO A 261 -7.39 11.18 9.76
CA PRO A 261 -6.40 10.79 8.78
C PRO A 261 -5.53 9.67 9.36
N MET A 262 -5.03 8.81 8.48
CA MET A 262 -4.14 7.70 8.81
C MET A 262 -2.87 8.24 9.47
N TRP A 263 -2.84 8.18 10.80
CA TRP A 263 -1.71 8.35 11.72
C TRP A 263 -1.17 9.78 11.96
N MET A 264 -1.28 10.21 13.21
CA MET A 264 -0.17 10.83 13.95
C MET A 264 0.26 9.84 15.03
N ASP A 265 1.56 9.64 15.21
CA ASP A 265 2.14 9.75 16.56
C ASP A 265 3.57 10.27 16.44
N GLU A 266 3.84 11.34 17.17
CA GLU A 266 5.12 12.05 17.24
C GLU A 266 6.13 11.26 18.09
N GLY A 267 7.38 11.22 17.66
CA GLY A 267 8.46 10.52 18.36
C GLY A 267 8.88 11.14 19.70
N GLY A 268 9.58 10.35 20.54
CA GLY A 268 10.31 10.87 21.69
C GLY A 268 10.95 9.85 22.67
N LEU A 269 12.21 9.48 22.39
CA LEU A 269 13.39 9.31 23.30
C LEU A 269 13.40 8.24 24.44
N GLY A 270 14.44 7.36 24.45
CA GLY A 270 14.73 6.24 25.38
C GLY A 270 15.31 6.61 26.77
N PRO A 271 16.15 5.80 27.51
CA PRO A 271 16.66 4.43 27.30
C PRO A 271 16.57 3.44 28.52
N GLN A 272 16.96 2.16 28.30
CA GLN A 272 17.39 1.07 29.23
C GLN A 272 16.49 0.56 30.40
N ARG A 273 16.16 -0.75 30.37
CA ARG A 273 16.72 -1.80 31.27
C ARG A 273 16.14 -3.20 31.01
N GLU A 274 17.02 -4.20 31.12
CA GLU A 274 16.73 -5.64 31.11
C GLU A 274 15.64 -6.03 32.13
N THR A 275 14.78 -6.98 31.78
CA THR A 275 14.48 -8.17 32.61
C THR A 275 13.61 -9.18 31.86
N THR A 276 14.02 -10.44 31.97
CA THR A 276 13.37 -11.68 31.55
C THR A 276 11.95 -11.86 32.12
N ALA A 277 10.99 -12.23 31.28
CA ALA A 277 9.93 -13.23 31.55
C ALA A 277 8.93 -13.26 30.37
N GLY A 278 8.48 -14.46 29.99
CA GLY A 278 7.67 -14.72 28.81
C GLY A 278 6.42 -13.87 28.67
N ARG A 279 6.09 -13.54 27.42
CA ARG A 279 4.81 -12.93 27.06
C ARG A 279 4.32 -13.55 25.76
N GLU A 280 3.20 -14.27 25.91
CA GLU A 280 2.36 -14.74 24.81
C GLU A 280 2.07 -13.58 23.86
N SER A 281 2.20 -13.84 22.55
CA SER A 281 1.80 -12.95 21.47
C SER A 281 0.32 -12.59 21.63
N GLY A 282 0.07 -11.34 22.00
CA GLY A 282 -1.27 -10.76 22.10
C GLY A 282 -1.88 -10.52 20.72
N ASP A 283 -2.32 -11.59 20.07
CA ASP A 283 -3.12 -11.54 18.85
C ASP A 283 -4.55 -11.10 19.19
N CYS A 284 -4.88 -9.84 18.90
CA CYS A 284 -6.22 -9.31 19.14
C CYS A 284 -7.21 -9.49 17.99
N CYS A 285 -6.81 -9.89 16.78
CA CYS A 285 -7.70 -9.80 15.61
C CYS A 285 -7.58 -11.00 14.65
N GLY A 286 -8.54 -11.93 14.72
CA GLY A 286 -8.77 -12.94 13.68
C GLY A 286 -9.65 -12.39 12.54
N PRO A 287 -9.64 -13.00 11.34
CA PRO A 287 -10.28 -12.46 10.13
C PRO A 287 -11.81 -12.28 10.26
N ILE A 288 -12.31 -11.22 9.63
CA ILE A 288 -13.76 -10.92 9.48
C ILE A 288 -14.42 -12.02 8.63
N ARG A 289 -15.53 -12.59 9.12
CA ARG A 289 -16.44 -13.42 8.31
C ARG A 289 -17.54 -12.55 7.73
N GLU A 290 -17.60 -12.45 6.40
CA GLU A 290 -18.77 -11.97 5.68
C GLU A 290 -19.82 -13.09 5.62
N ASP A 291 -20.92 -12.93 6.36
CA ASP A 291 -22.17 -13.63 6.06
C ASP A 291 -23.05 -12.68 5.27
N ALA A 292 -23.01 -12.77 3.93
CA ALA A 292 -23.93 -12.05 3.05
C ALA A 292 -25.25 -12.84 2.88
N ARG A 293 -26.39 -12.17 3.04
CA ARG A 293 -27.68 -12.57 2.47
C ARG A 293 -28.03 -11.64 1.33
#